data_AF-B7PMX8-F1
#
_entry.id   AF-B7PMX8-F1
#
_cell.length_a   1.000
_cell.length_b   1.000
_cell.length_c   1.000
_cell.angle_alpha   90.00
_cell.angle_beta   90.00
_cell.angle_gamma   90.00
#
_symmetry.space_group_name_H-M   'P 1'
#
loop_
_entity.id
_entity.type
_entity.pdbx_description
1 polymer ?
#
loop_
_entity_poly.entity_id
_entity_poly.type
_entity_poly.pdbx_seq_one_letter_code
_entity_poly.pdbx_strand_id
1 'polypeptide(L)'
;HEEAKKNGKVTPSKGVDKDYDDAMRRVKAATRELEDYLETQCRHFKCKATYHGTGKNRFQIEVPESASRLAGAGYELQGQRKGFKRYWTSRVKELAAHLVSAEEAQEAAIKDIMRRIFESFDRRHGLPSLQEWEVAVQCLAILDCLLSLAQYSSSLTGTACTPRILRDGEVSRTPRLSIQGGRHPCLLKHLGGENLIPNSIALGDYEDDDSAPRGARLALVTGPNMGGKSTLMRQAGLLVIIAQMGAKVPAESCELTLVDRIFTRLGASDRITSGNTFFVEVNETSAILRHATRHSLVLLDELGRGTSTHDGMSIAHAVVKELSTKIHCRTLFSTHYHHLVEGFTSDPNVYLGHMACMVENENEDDPTQETIVFLYKFARGACPKSYGFNAAKLAGIPPDV
;
A
#
# COMPACT_ATOMS: atom_id res chain seq x y z
N HIS A 1 -12.31 10.51 33.71
CA HIS A 1 -12.09 10.22 32.27
C HIS A 1 -12.57 11.38 31.39
N GLU A 2 -13.83 11.83 31.53
CA GLU A 2 -14.36 12.97 30.75
C GLU A 2 -13.57 14.28 30.94
N GLU A 3 -13.14 14.58 32.17
CA GLU A 3 -12.30 15.75 32.43
C GLU A 3 -10.92 15.65 31.76
N ALA A 4 -10.33 14.45 31.72
CA ALA A 4 -9.06 14.22 31.02
C ALA A 4 -9.22 14.39 29.50
N LYS A 5 -10.35 13.94 28.94
CA LYS A 5 -10.71 14.16 27.53
C LYS A 5 -10.88 15.65 27.20
N LYS A 6 -11.46 16.43 28.12
CA LYS A 6 -11.70 17.88 27.95
C LYS A 6 -10.43 18.71 28.11
N ASN A 7 -9.59 18.37 29.09
CA ASN A 7 -8.46 19.20 29.50
C ASN A 7 -7.10 18.69 28.98
N GLY A 8 -7.06 17.50 28.37
CA GLY A 8 -5.84 16.86 27.88
C GLY A 8 -4.86 16.42 28.98
N LYS A 9 -5.26 16.52 30.25
CA LYS A 9 -4.42 16.22 31.43
C LYS A 9 -5.18 15.32 32.38
N VAL A 10 -4.50 14.31 32.93
CA VAL A 10 -5.03 13.48 34.02
C VAL A 10 -4.70 14.19 35.33
N THR A 11 -5.71 14.83 35.91
CA THR A 11 -5.57 15.47 37.23
C THR A 11 -5.92 14.45 38.31
N PRO A 12 -5.02 14.15 39.26
CA PRO A 12 -5.35 13.25 40.35
C PRO A 12 -6.36 13.89 41.31
N SER A 13 -7.21 13.07 41.91
CA SER A 13 -8.04 13.51 43.04
C SER A 13 -7.16 13.82 44.25
N LYS A 14 -7.64 14.69 45.13
CA LYS A 14 -6.95 15.01 46.39
C LYS A 14 -6.65 13.73 47.19
N GLY A 15 -5.43 13.60 47.69
CA GLY A 15 -4.95 12.47 48.48
C GLY A 15 -4.36 11.32 47.66
N VAL A 16 -4.40 11.40 46.33
CA VAL A 16 -3.86 10.34 45.44
C VAL A 16 -2.36 10.48 45.21
N ASP A 17 -1.86 11.71 45.08
CA ASP A 17 -0.43 11.97 44.89
C ASP A 17 0.00 13.14 45.80
N LYS A 18 0.95 12.84 46.69
CA LYS A 18 1.41 13.77 47.72
C LYS A 18 2.16 14.95 47.11
N ASP A 19 2.97 14.72 46.08
CA ASP A 19 3.78 15.77 45.45
C ASP A 19 2.87 16.77 44.72
N TYR A 20 1.82 16.27 44.07
CA TYR A 20 0.80 17.11 43.45
C TYR A 20 -0.04 17.88 44.46
N ASP A 21 -0.50 17.24 45.54
CA ASP A 21 -1.24 17.92 46.61
C ASP A 21 -0.39 19.03 47.27
N ASP A 22 0.90 18.77 47.48
CA ASP A 22 1.86 19.73 48.01
C ASP A 22 2.06 20.90 47.04
N ALA A 23 2.20 20.64 45.75
CA ALA A 23 2.28 21.68 44.73
C ALA A 23 0.99 22.51 44.65
N MET A 24 -0.19 21.88 44.73
CA MET A 24 -1.48 22.59 44.75
C MET A 24 -1.61 23.49 45.99
N ARG A 25 -1.12 23.02 47.16
CA ARG A 25 -1.07 23.85 48.37
C ARG A 25 -0.16 25.05 48.20
N ARG A 26 1.01 24.89 47.57
CA ARG A 26 1.95 25.99 47.28
C ARG A 26 1.33 27.03 46.34
N VAL A 27 0.67 26.59 45.27
CA VAL A 27 -0.04 27.50 44.35
C VAL A 27 -1.11 28.29 45.11
N LYS A 28 -1.95 27.61 45.90
CA LYS A 28 -3.00 28.27 46.67
C LYS A 28 -2.46 29.27 47.70
N ALA A 29 -1.32 28.96 48.33
CA ALA A 29 -0.66 29.88 49.26
C ALA A 29 -0.11 31.13 48.52
N ALA A 30 0.61 30.94 47.42
CA ALA A 30 1.14 32.05 46.62
C ALA A 30 0.04 32.93 46.01
N THR A 31 -1.09 32.35 45.60
CA THR A 31 -2.27 33.11 45.15
C THR A 31 -2.83 33.97 46.28
N ARG A 32 -2.94 33.43 47.50
CA ARG A 32 -3.41 34.21 48.67
C ARG A 32 -2.47 35.36 49.01
N GLU A 33 -1.15 35.16 48.93
CA GLU A 33 -0.19 36.25 49.16
C GLU A 33 -0.37 37.41 48.16
N LEU A 34 -0.69 37.10 46.89
CA LEU A 34 -1.05 38.11 45.89
C LEU A 34 -2.38 38.81 46.23
N GLU A 35 -3.41 38.05 46.63
CA GLU A 35 -4.71 38.61 47.03
C GLU A 35 -4.57 39.54 48.25
N ASP A 36 -3.86 39.10 49.29
CA ASP A 36 -3.57 39.89 50.48
C ASP A 36 -2.81 41.18 50.13
N TYR A 37 -1.82 41.08 49.23
CA TYR A 37 -1.11 42.26 48.76
C TYR A 37 -2.04 43.20 47.99
N LEU A 38 -2.92 42.70 47.11
CA LEU A 38 -3.89 43.53 46.39
C LEU A 38 -4.83 44.28 47.35
N GLU A 39 -5.22 43.67 48.47
CA GLU A 39 -5.99 44.37 49.51
C GLU A 39 -5.21 45.55 50.11
N THR A 40 -3.91 45.37 50.37
CA THR A 40 -3.05 46.48 50.83
C THR A 40 -2.98 47.60 49.79
N GLN A 41 -2.95 47.25 48.50
CA GLN A 41 -2.95 48.22 47.41
C GLN A 41 -4.27 48.99 47.33
N CYS A 42 -5.41 48.30 47.53
CA CYS A 42 -6.71 48.95 47.58
C CYS A 42 -6.79 50.00 48.70
N ARG A 43 -6.23 49.69 49.87
CA ARG A 43 -6.14 50.63 51.00
C ARG A 43 -5.21 51.81 50.69
N HIS A 44 -4.05 51.56 50.07
CA HIS A 44 -3.07 52.58 49.69
C HIS A 44 -3.64 53.58 48.67
N PHE A 45 -4.22 53.07 47.58
CA PHE A 45 -4.79 53.91 46.52
C PHE A 45 -6.19 54.46 46.86
N LYS A 46 -6.79 54.03 47.99
CA LYS A 46 -8.15 54.37 48.42
C LYS A 46 -9.19 54.10 47.34
N CYS A 47 -9.00 53.02 46.59
CA CYS A 47 -9.85 52.62 45.47
C CYS A 47 -9.83 51.09 45.30
N LYS A 48 -10.70 50.57 44.45
CA LYS A 48 -10.69 49.15 44.09
C LYS A 48 -9.64 48.91 43.00
N ALA A 49 -8.48 48.39 43.39
CA ALA A 49 -7.43 47.95 42.47
C ALA A 49 -7.69 46.51 42.02
N THR A 50 -7.28 46.16 40.79
CA THR A 50 -7.37 44.79 40.26
C THR A 50 -6.07 44.36 39.60
N TYR A 51 -5.80 43.07 39.59
CA TYR A 51 -4.71 42.52 38.78
C TYR A 51 -5.13 42.37 37.32
N HIS A 52 -4.23 42.75 36.40
CA HIS A 52 -4.38 42.61 34.97
C HIS A 52 -3.12 42.05 34.29
N GLY A 53 -3.29 41.57 33.06
CA GLY A 53 -2.20 41.12 32.18
C GLY A 53 -2.15 39.61 31.96
N THR A 54 -1.36 39.18 30.98
CA THR A 54 -1.23 37.78 30.54
C THR A 54 0.25 37.41 30.34
N GLY A 55 0.56 36.11 30.39
CA GLY A 55 1.93 35.59 30.19
C GLY A 55 2.97 36.20 31.13
N LYS A 56 3.99 36.86 30.56
CA LYS A 56 5.08 37.51 31.31
C LYS A 56 4.66 38.82 31.99
N ASN A 57 3.51 39.38 31.59
CA ASN A 57 3.00 40.67 32.09
C ASN A 57 1.83 40.48 33.06
N ARG A 58 1.70 39.30 33.69
CA ARG A 58 0.64 39.01 34.66
C ARG A 58 0.78 39.87 35.93
N PHE A 59 -0.33 40.02 36.66
CA PHE A 59 -0.41 40.66 37.97
C PHE A 59 0.00 42.15 38.00
N GLN A 60 -0.19 42.89 36.91
CA GLN A 60 -0.09 44.36 36.95
C GLN A 60 -1.23 44.94 37.78
N ILE A 61 -0.93 45.85 38.70
CA ILE A 61 -1.93 46.54 39.52
C ILE A 61 -2.57 47.62 38.65
N GLU A 62 -3.83 47.43 38.26
CA GLU A 62 -4.62 48.42 37.55
C GLU A 62 -5.38 49.31 38.55
N VAL A 63 -5.18 50.62 38.43
CA VAL A 63 -5.87 51.63 39.25
C VAL A 63 -6.46 52.72 38.35
N PRO A 64 -7.59 53.35 38.75
CA PRO A 64 -8.12 54.51 38.05
C PRO A 64 -7.08 55.62 37.94
N GLU A 65 -7.09 56.34 36.81
CA GLU A 65 -6.14 57.43 36.56
C GLU A 65 -6.22 58.53 37.61
N SER A 66 -7.38 58.74 38.24
CA SER A 66 -7.58 59.67 39.35
C SER A 66 -6.81 59.29 40.63
N ALA A 67 -6.59 57.99 40.87
CA ALA A 67 -5.85 57.48 42.02
C ALA A 67 -4.34 57.37 41.77
N SER A 68 -3.91 57.47 40.50
CA SER A 68 -2.51 57.35 40.06
C SER A 68 -1.54 58.29 40.78
N ARG A 69 -2.00 59.46 41.25
CA ARG A 69 -1.19 60.41 42.03
C ARG A 69 -0.60 59.84 43.33
N LEU A 70 -1.16 58.73 43.85
CA LEU A 70 -0.68 58.04 45.05
C LEU A 70 0.41 57.00 44.74
N ALA A 71 0.75 56.80 43.46
CA ALA A 71 1.86 55.95 43.06
C ALA A 71 3.18 56.69 43.34
N GLY A 72 3.91 56.25 44.37
CA GLY A 72 5.23 56.78 44.72
C GLY A 72 6.37 56.16 43.89
N ALA A 73 7.61 56.40 44.31
CA ALA A 73 8.82 55.94 43.61
C ALA A 73 8.93 54.40 43.45
N GLY A 74 8.23 53.63 44.28
CA GLY A 74 8.21 52.16 44.21
C GLY A 74 7.24 51.56 43.18
N TYR A 75 6.56 52.38 42.37
CA TYR A 75 5.59 51.96 41.38
C TYR A 75 6.09 52.23 39.96
N GLU A 76 6.48 51.17 39.26
CA GLU A 76 6.91 51.23 37.87
C GLU A 76 5.70 51.16 36.93
N LEU A 77 5.50 52.17 36.10
CA LEU A 77 4.41 52.20 35.12
C LEU A 77 4.68 51.17 34.00
N GLN A 78 3.76 50.23 33.81
CA GLN A 78 3.86 49.17 32.80
C GLN A 78 2.93 49.40 31.60
N GLY A 79 1.89 50.23 31.76
CA GLY A 79 0.98 50.56 30.68
C GLY A 79 -0.17 51.46 31.13
N GLN A 80 -0.91 52.00 30.16
CA GLN A 80 -2.05 52.88 30.40
C GLN A 80 -3.17 52.54 29.41
N ARG A 81 -4.42 52.61 29.89
CA ARG A 81 -5.64 52.57 29.09
C ARG A 81 -6.47 53.81 29.45
N LYS A 82 -7.39 54.23 28.58
CA LYS A 82 -8.32 55.34 28.87
C LYS A 82 -9.00 55.13 30.24
N GLY A 83 -8.67 55.98 31.20
CA GLY A 83 -9.20 55.96 32.57
C GLY A 83 -8.43 55.12 33.59
N PHE A 84 -7.40 54.35 33.21
CA PHE A 84 -6.67 53.44 34.10
C PHE A 84 -5.17 53.39 33.81
N LYS A 85 -4.36 53.29 34.85
CA LYS A 85 -2.90 53.08 34.76
C LYS A 85 -2.50 51.78 35.45
N ARG A 86 -1.50 51.12 34.91
CA ARG A 86 -1.03 49.80 35.36
C ARG A 86 0.40 49.88 35.88
N TYR A 87 0.61 49.29 37.05
CA TYR A 87 1.88 49.38 37.75
C TYR A 87 2.41 48.02 38.20
N TRP A 88 3.73 47.95 38.34
CA TRP A 88 4.41 46.94 39.12
C TRP A 88 5.14 47.55 40.30
N THR A 89 5.18 46.81 41.39
CA THR A 89 6.07 47.08 42.51
C THR A 89 7.08 45.94 42.62
N SER A 90 8.22 46.17 43.28
CA SER A 90 9.18 45.09 43.57
C SER A 90 8.50 43.91 44.26
N ARG A 91 7.55 44.18 45.16
CA ARG A 91 6.80 43.16 45.86
C ARG A 91 5.87 42.35 44.95
N VAL A 92 5.18 42.99 43.99
CA VAL A 92 4.39 42.25 42.99
C VAL A 92 5.27 41.34 42.15
N LYS A 93 6.45 41.82 41.74
CA LYS A 93 7.40 41.01 40.95
C LYS A 93 7.84 39.77 41.73
N GLU A 94 8.17 39.93 43.02
CA GLU A 94 8.51 38.81 43.92
C GLU A 94 7.36 37.80 44.06
N LEU A 95 6.15 38.28 44.37
CA LEU A 95 4.98 37.44 44.57
C LEU A 95 4.55 36.72 43.29
N ALA A 96 4.62 37.41 42.14
CA ALA A 96 4.36 36.82 40.84
C ALA A 96 5.40 35.74 40.50
N ALA A 97 6.68 35.96 40.78
CA ALA A 97 7.72 34.97 40.60
C ALA A 97 7.51 33.74 41.51
N HIS A 98 7.09 33.96 42.77
CA HIS A 98 6.75 32.88 43.70
C HIS A 98 5.58 32.03 43.18
N LEU A 99 4.50 32.66 42.68
CA LEU A 99 3.39 31.95 42.07
C LEU A 99 3.79 31.18 40.81
N VAL A 100 4.60 31.79 39.92
CA VAL A 100 5.10 31.10 38.71
C VAL A 100 5.88 29.85 39.08
N SER A 101 6.79 29.93 40.07
CA SER A 101 7.54 28.76 40.53
C SER A 101 6.62 27.66 41.10
N ALA A 102 5.56 28.04 41.81
CA ALA A 102 4.57 27.10 42.32
C ALA A 102 3.74 26.46 41.18
N GLU A 103 3.34 27.23 40.17
CA GLU A 103 2.66 26.73 38.95
C GLU A 103 3.56 25.74 38.19
N GLU A 104 4.84 26.06 38.02
CA GLU A 104 5.83 25.17 37.37
C GLU A 104 6.02 23.85 38.13
N ALA A 105 6.09 23.90 39.47
CA ALA A 105 6.17 22.70 40.29
C ALA A 105 4.91 21.83 40.17
N GLN A 106 3.72 22.45 40.09
CA GLN A 106 2.46 21.73 39.85
C GLN A 106 2.46 21.04 38.47
N GLU A 107 2.91 21.73 37.43
CA GLU A 107 2.98 21.15 36.10
C GLU A 107 4.01 20.02 36.01
N ALA A 108 5.15 20.15 36.69
CA ALA A 108 6.14 19.08 36.81
C ALA A 108 5.55 17.84 37.51
N ALA A 109 4.78 18.03 38.58
CA ALA A 109 4.11 16.93 39.27
C ALA A 109 3.08 16.24 38.36
N ILE A 110 2.26 16.99 37.60
CA ILE A 110 1.31 16.40 36.63
C ILE A 110 2.05 15.60 35.56
N LYS A 111 3.16 16.11 35.02
CA LYS A 111 3.98 15.41 34.01
C LYS A 111 4.55 14.10 34.56
N ASP A 112 5.06 14.11 35.78
CA ASP A 112 5.59 12.89 36.39
C ASP A 112 4.47 11.88 36.69
N ILE A 113 3.28 12.32 37.11
CA ILE A 113 2.11 11.44 37.25
C ILE A 113 1.75 10.81 35.91
N MET A 114 1.68 11.59 34.83
CA MET A 114 1.41 11.04 33.49
C MET A 114 2.47 10.01 33.07
N ARG A 115 3.76 10.33 33.29
CA ARG A 115 4.86 9.40 33.05
C ARG A 115 4.68 8.11 33.84
N ARG A 116 4.37 8.19 35.14
CA ARG A 116 4.08 7.03 36.01
C ARG A 116 2.85 6.25 35.57
N ILE A 117 1.83 6.90 35.00
CA ILE A 117 0.64 6.23 34.45
C ILE A 117 1.01 5.45 33.18
N PHE A 118 1.71 6.07 32.24
CA PHE A 118 2.16 5.38 31.02
C PHE A 118 3.16 4.28 31.34
N GLU A 119 4.04 4.53 32.30
CA GLU A 119 4.95 3.54 32.82
C GLU A 119 4.23 2.46 33.62
N SER A 120 3.10 2.73 34.27
CA SER A 120 2.29 1.69 34.93
C SER A 120 1.53 0.86 33.91
N PHE A 121 1.02 1.50 32.85
CA PHE A 121 0.51 0.83 31.67
C PHE A 121 1.60 -0.10 31.12
N ASP A 122 2.83 0.41 30.92
CA ASP A 122 3.99 -0.28 30.35
C ASP A 122 4.73 -1.26 31.32
N ARG A 123 4.69 -1.07 32.64
CA ARG A 123 5.41 -1.90 33.64
C ARG A 123 4.52 -2.92 34.33
N ARG A 124 3.19 -2.80 34.24
CA ARG A 124 2.30 -3.93 34.56
C ARG A 124 2.62 -5.16 33.67
N HIS A 125 3.57 -5.00 32.76
CA HIS A 125 4.18 -5.98 31.86
C HIS A 125 5.40 -6.75 32.41
N GLY A 126 5.66 -6.75 33.73
CA GLY A 126 6.51 -7.77 34.37
C GLY A 126 5.86 -9.16 34.53
N LEU A 127 4.57 -9.26 34.17
CA LEU A 127 3.69 -10.45 34.08
C LEU A 127 2.80 -10.26 32.82
N PRO A 128 2.19 -11.31 32.24
CA PRO A 128 1.88 -11.47 30.79
C PRO A 128 0.87 -10.51 30.10
N SER A 129 0.71 -9.27 30.54
CA SER A 129 -0.32 -8.32 30.06
C SER A 129 0.04 -7.50 28.80
N LEU A 130 1.32 -7.32 28.44
CA LEU A 130 1.71 -6.69 27.16
C LEU A 130 1.42 -7.64 26.01
N GLN A 131 1.68 -8.92 26.29
CA GLN A 131 1.31 -10.02 25.43
C GLN A 131 -0.21 -10.08 25.25
N GLU A 132 -1.03 -9.77 26.25
CA GLU A 132 -2.49 -9.69 26.07
C GLU A 132 -2.92 -8.57 25.12
N TRP A 133 -2.35 -7.36 25.23
CA TRP A 133 -2.66 -6.27 24.29
C TRP A 133 -2.15 -6.56 22.89
N GLU A 134 -0.93 -7.07 22.77
CA GLU A 134 -0.35 -7.44 21.48
C GLU A 134 -1.15 -8.59 20.84
N VAL A 135 -1.50 -9.62 21.61
CA VAL A 135 -2.37 -10.72 21.16
C VAL A 135 -3.73 -10.16 20.76
N ALA A 136 -4.34 -9.25 21.53
CA ALA A 136 -5.61 -8.63 21.14
C ALA A 136 -5.49 -7.88 19.81
N VAL A 137 -4.43 -7.09 19.62
CA VAL A 137 -4.15 -6.39 18.36
C VAL A 137 -3.91 -7.37 17.21
N GLN A 138 -3.13 -8.42 17.41
CA GLN A 138 -2.86 -9.45 16.41
C GLN A 138 -4.14 -10.22 16.04
N CYS A 139 -4.96 -10.61 17.02
CA CYS A 139 -6.24 -11.26 16.79
C CYS A 139 -7.19 -10.36 16.00
N LEU A 140 -7.29 -9.07 16.37
CA LEU A 140 -8.12 -8.09 15.64
C LEU A 140 -7.59 -7.86 14.22
N ALA A 141 -6.27 -7.78 14.02
CA ALA A 141 -5.66 -7.61 12.71
C ALA A 141 -5.91 -8.83 11.79
N ILE A 142 -5.78 -10.05 12.33
CA ILE A 142 -6.10 -11.28 11.59
C ILE A 142 -7.59 -11.31 11.24
N LEU A 143 -8.47 -10.98 12.19
CA LEU A 143 -9.92 -10.94 11.96
C LEU A 143 -10.28 -9.91 10.87
N ASP A 144 -9.70 -8.72 10.92
CA ASP A 144 -9.91 -7.66 9.91
C ASP A 144 -9.45 -8.12 8.52
N CYS A 145 -8.27 -8.75 8.43
CA CYS A 145 -7.78 -9.33 7.18
C CYS A 145 -8.72 -10.42 6.64
N LEU A 146 -9.18 -11.35 7.49
CA LEU A 146 -10.11 -12.42 7.10
C LEU A 146 -11.46 -11.87 6.64
N LEU A 147 -12.00 -10.85 7.34
CA LEU A 147 -13.23 -10.17 6.94
C LEU A 147 -13.07 -9.45 5.61
N SER A 148 -11.93 -8.81 5.36
CA SER A 148 -11.61 -8.17 4.08
C SER A 148 -11.56 -9.18 2.93
N LEU A 149 -10.93 -10.35 3.13
CA LEU A 149 -10.92 -11.43 2.13
C LEU A 149 -12.31 -12.03 1.89
N ALA A 150 -13.13 -12.15 2.94
CA ALA A 150 -14.51 -12.62 2.82
C ALA A 150 -15.39 -11.61 2.08
N GLN A 151 -15.23 -10.31 2.34
CA GLN A 151 -15.90 -9.23 1.61
C GLN A 151 -15.47 -9.21 0.14
N TYR A 152 -14.17 -9.30 -0.14
CA TYR A 152 -13.65 -9.43 -1.50
C TYR A 152 -14.32 -10.61 -2.24
N SER A 153 -14.30 -11.79 -1.63
CA SER A 153 -14.87 -13.02 -2.19
C SER A 153 -16.38 -12.91 -2.44
N SER A 154 -17.10 -12.15 -1.62
CA SER A 154 -18.54 -11.88 -1.78
C SER A 154 -18.84 -10.79 -2.81
N SER A 155 -17.88 -9.90 -3.07
CA SER A 155 -18.00 -8.81 -4.05
C SER A 155 -17.72 -9.24 -5.49
N LEU A 156 -17.17 -10.44 -5.69
CA LEU A 156 -16.95 -11.01 -7.02
C LEU A 156 -18.30 -11.26 -7.69
N THR A 157 -18.65 -10.42 -8.67
CA THR A 157 -19.84 -10.60 -9.50
C THR A 157 -19.56 -11.64 -10.59
N GLY A 158 -20.51 -12.55 -10.81
CA GLY A 158 -20.39 -13.63 -11.80
C GLY A 158 -19.63 -14.86 -11.27
N THR A 159 -18.78 -15.46 -12.11
CA THR A 159 -18.11 -16.73 -11.77
C THR A 159 -16.92 -16.52 -10.84
N ALA A 160 -16.95 -17.18 -9.69
CA ALA A 160 -15.84 -17.28 -8.76
C ALA A 160 -15.74 -18.70 -8.18
N CYS A 161 -14.52 -19.15 -7.89
CA CYS A 161 -14.26 -20.46 -7.30
C CYS A 161 -13.34 -20.37 -6.09
N THR A 162 -13.45 -21.34 -5.19
CA THR A 162 -12.45 -21.59 -4.16
C THR A 162 -11.29 -22.33 -4.81
N PRO A 163 -10.06 -21.79 -4.79
CA PRO A 163 -8.91 -22.42 -5.45
C PRO A 163 -8.56 -23.75 -4.76
N ARG A 164 -8.18 -24.75 -5.57
CA ARG A 164 -7.69 -26.03 -5.08
C ARG A 164 -6.17 -26.04 -5.09
N ILE A 165 -5.57 -26.08 -3.90
CA ILE A 165 -4.12 -26.20 -3.75
C ILE A 165 -3.74 -27.69 -3.71
N LEU A 166 -3.09 -28.16 -4.76
CA LEU A 166 -2.61 -29.54 -4.87
C LEU A 166 -1.31 -29.72 -4.08
N ARG A 167 -1.21 -30.83 -3.36
CA ARG A 167 0.02 -31.24 -2.65
C ARG A 167 0.88 -32.12 -3.55
N ASP A 168 2.20 -32.10 -3.37
CA ASP A 168 3.17 -32.85 -4.19
C ASP A 168 2.91 -34.37 -4.33
N GLY A 169 2.09 -34.97 -3.44
CA GLY A 169 1.68 -36.38 -3.53
C GLY A 169 0.36 -36.66 -4.26
N GLU A 170 -0.43 -35.63 -4.57
CA GLU A 170 -1.72 -35.72 -5.29
C GLU A 170 -1.55 -35.56 -6.81
N VAL A 171 -0.33 -35.34 -7.27
CA VAL A 171 -0.01 -34.98 -8.65
C VAL A 171 1.08 -35.91 -9.18
N SER A 172 1.05 -36.23 -10.48
CA SER A 172 2.28 -36.60 -11.21
C SER A 172 3.38 -35.59 -10.82
N ARG A 173 4.63 -36.02 -10.67
CA ARG A 173 5.78 -35.32 -10.00
C ARG A 173 6.13 -33.90 -10.51
N THR A 174 5.26 -33.27 -11.29
CA THR A 174 5.39 -32.03 -12.01
C THR A 174 4.44 -30.96 -11.45
N PRO A 175 4.92 -29.73 -11.20
CA PRO A 175 4.07 -28.61 -10.78
C PRO A 175 2.96 -28.29 -11.80
N ARG A 176 1.76 -27.97 -11.30
CA ARG A 176 0.55 -27.69 -12.10
C ARG A 176 0.01 -26.28 -11.85
N LEU A 177 -0.54 -25.66 -12.88
CA LEU A 177 -1.37 -24.45 -12.82
C LEU A 177 -2.49 -24.57 -13.85
N SER A 178 -3.74 -24.63 -13.41
CA SER A 178 -4.94 -24.66 -14.23
C SER A 178 -5.86 -23.54 -13.76
N ILE A 179 -6.21 -22.67 -14.69
CA ILE A 179 -7.17 -21.60 -14.48
C ILE A 179 -8.17 -21.75 -15.62
N GLN A 180 -9.43 -22.06 -15.31
CA GLN A 180 -10.49 -22.11 -16.31
C GLN A 180 -11.36 -20.87 -16.19
N GLY A 181 -11.59 -20.20 -17.32
CA GLY A 181 -12.45 -19.01 -17.37
C GLY A 181 -12.00 -17.88 -16.43
N GLY A 182 -10.70 -17.73 -16.22
CA GLY A 182 -10.14 -16.72 -15.33
C GLY A 182 -10.36 -15.29 -15.85
N ARG A 183 -10.59 -14.36 -14.93
CA ARG A 183 -10.78 -12.92 -15.21
C ARG A 183 -9.76 -12.08 -14.44
N HIS A 184 -9.36 -10.95 -15.00
CA HIS A 184 -8.40 -10.05 -14.36
C HIS A 184 -9.04 -9.36 -13.13
N PRO A 185 -8.56 -9.61 -11.90
CA PRO A 185 -9.27 -9.22 -10.67
C PRO A 185 -9.47 -7.71 -10.52
N CYS A 186 -8.54 -6.89 -11.00
CA CYS A 186 -8.67 -5.42 -10.95
C CYS A 186 -9.62 -4.85 -12.02
N LEU A 187 -9.80 -5.52 -13.15
CA LEU A 187 -10.61 -4.98 -14.26
C LEU A 187 -12.11 -5.22 -14.08
N LEU A 188 -12.49 -6.15 -13.21
CA LEU A 188 -13.89 -6.48 -12.91
C LEU A 188 -14.72 -5.26 -12.50
N LYS A 189 -14.13 -4.36 -11.69
CA LYS A 189 -14.80 -3.14 -11.23
C LYS A 189 -14.86 -2.04 -12.29
N HIS A 190 -13.90 -2.01 -13.21
CA HIS A 190 -13.77 -0.93 -14.19
C HIS A 190 -14.57 -1.17 -15.47
N LEU A 191 -14.63 -2.42 -15.95
CA LEU A 191 -15.28 -2.78 -17.21
C LEU A 191 -16.65 -3.43 -17.03
N GLY A 192 -17.00 -3.81 -15.79
CA GLY A 192 -18.14 -4.70 -15.50
C GLY A 192 -17.79 -6.16 -15.82
N GLY A 193 -18.13 -7.08 -14.92
CA GLY A 193 -17.73 -8.49 -15.04
C GLY A 193 -18.17 -9.20 -16.32
N GLU A 194 -19.28 -8.75 -16.93
CA GLU A 194 -19.86 -9.33 -18.16
C GLU A 194 -19.11 -8.93 -19.44
N ASN A 195 -18.44 -7.78 -19.45
CA ASN A 195 -17.70 -7.29 -20.61
C ASN A 195 -16.25 -7.83 -20.66
N LEU A 196 -15.79 -8.49 -19.59
CA LEU A 196 -14.44 -9.01 -19.50
C LEU A 196 -14.40 -10.46 -19.98
N ILE A 197 -13.78 -10.68 -21.14
CA ILE A 197 -13.64 -12.01 -21.76
C ILE A 197 -12.80 -12.94 -20.85
N PRO A 198 -13.37 -14.08 -20.39
CA PRO A 198 -12.67 -15.01 -19.52
C PRO A 198 -11.66 -15.86 -20.31
N ASN A 199 -10.49 -16.11 -19.71
CA ASN A 199 -9.38 -16.81 -20.35
C ASN A 199 -8.91 -18.00 -19.52
N SER A 200 -8.63 -19.11 -20.21
CA SER A 200 -8.14 -20.35 -19.58
C SER A 200 -6.65 -20.54 -19.81
N ILE A 201 -5.92 -21.01 -18.80
CA ILE A 201 -4.48 -21.28 -18.86
C ILE A 201 -4.23 -22.62 -18.19
N ALA A 202 -3.45 -23.48 -18.84
CA ALA A 202 -3.02 -24.77 -18.30
C ALA A 202 -1.51 -24.93 -18.51
N LEU A 203 -0.77 -25.09 -17.41
CA LEU A 203 0.66 -25.38 -17.37
C LEU A 203 0.90 -26.59 -16.46
N GLY A 204 1.75 -27.50 -16.89
CA GLY A 204 2.01 -28.77 -16.21
C GLY A 204 1.22 -29.92 -16.80
N ASP A 205 1.45 -31.11 -16.25
CA ASP A 205 0.98 -32.34 -16.86
C ASP A 205 -0.44 -32.72 -16.41
N TYR A 206 -1.45 -32.57 -17.25
CA TYR A 206 -2.81 -33.04 -16.97
C TYR A 206 -3.08 -34.31 -17.77
N GLU A 207 -2.80 -35.47 -17.18
CA GLU A 207 -2.98 -36.77 -17.83
C GLU A 207 -4.46 -37.07 -18.16
N ASP A 208 -5.40 -36.46 -17.43
CA ASP A 208 -6.85 -36.70 -17.52
C ASP A 208 -7.64 -35.66 -18.32
N ASP A 209 -6.99 -34.66 -18.93
CA ASP A 209 -7.66 -33.57 -19.65
C ASP A 209 -7.12 -33.44 -21.09
N ASP A 210 -7.82 -34.02 -22.06
CA ASP A 210 -7.52 -33.86 -23.50
C ASP A 210 -7.63 -32.39 -23.96
N SER A 211 -8.29 -31.54 -23.17
CA SER A 211 -8.34 -30.10 -23.38
C SER A 211 -7.14 -29.36 -22.78
N ALA A 212 -6.16 -30.03 -22.16
CA ALA A 212 -4.87 -29.52 -21.66
C ALA A 212 -3.67 -30.02 -22.51
N PRO A 213 -2.58 -29.25 -22.71
CA PRO A 213 -1.43 -29.77 -23.46
C PRO A 213 -0.65 -30.71 -22.54
N ARG A 214 -0.66 -32.02 -22.85
CA ARG A 214 -0.04 -33.07 -22.03
C ARG A 214 1.44 -32.71 -21.73
N GLY A 215 1.81 -32.68 -20.46
CA GLY A 215 3.19 -32.41 -20.00
C GLY A 215 3.73 -30.98 -20.15
N ALA A 216 3.05 -30.05 -20.83
CA ALA A 216 3.66 -28.77 -21.22
C ALA A 216 3.69 -27.75 -20.07
N ARG A 217 4.88 -27.29 -19.70
CA ARG A 217 5.13 -26.36 -18.57
C ARG A 217 5.30 -24.92 -19.05
N LEU A 218 5.53 -24.71 -20.33
CA LEU A 218 5.75 -23.41 -20.94
C LEU A 218 4.73 -23.17 -22.05
N ALA A 219 4.06 -22.03 -22.01
CA ALA A 219 3.24 -21.54 -23.12
C ALA A 219 4.00 -20.44 -23.87
N LEU A 220 4.24 -20.65 -25.16
CA LEU A 220 4.64 -19.58 -26.08
C LEU A 220 3.37 -18.87 -26.56
N VAL A 221 3.18 -17.64 -26.07
CA VAL A 221 2.01 -16.80 -26.34
C VAL A 221 2.32 -15.84 -27.48
N THR A 222 1.57 -15.95 -28.57
CA THR A 222 1.69 -15.09 -29.74
C THR A 222 0.44 -14.25 -29.94
N GLY A 223 0.51 -13.30 -30.88
CA GLY A 223 -0.63 -12.48 -31.26
C GLY A 223 -0.31 -10.98 -31.22
N PRO A 224 -1.25 -10.15 -31.69
CA PRO A 224 -1.03 -8.72 -31.87
C PRO A 224 -0.80 -7.99 -30.53
N ASN A 225 -0.12 -6.85 -30.56
CA ASN A 225 0.19 -6.03 -29.36
C ASN A 225 -1.08 -5.65 -28.58
N MET A 226 -2.17 -5.35 -29.28
CA MET A 226 -3.47 -5.02 -28.69
C MET A 226 -4.34 -6.25 -28.39
N GLY A 227 -3.87 -7.47 -28.64
CA GLY A 227 -4.65 -8.70 -28.44
C GLY A 227 -4.80 -9.14 -26.97
N GLY A 228 -4.13 -8.47 -26.02
CA GLY A 228 -4.28 -8.75 -24.58
C GLY A 228 -3.25 -9.70 -23.97
N LYS A 229 -2.11 -9.98 -24.64
CA LYS A 229 -1.04 -10.86 -24.14
C LYS A 229 -0.53 -10.47 -22.75
N SER A 230 -0.18 -9.20 -22.55
CA SER A 230 0.32 -8.69 -21.26
C SER A 230 -0.76 -8.77 -20.17
N THR A 231 -2.02 -8.53 -20.53
CA THR A 231 -3.18 -8.64 -19.61
C THR A 231 -3.39 -10.09 -19.17
N LEU A 232 -3.27 -11.05 -20.09
CA LEU A 232 -3.36 -12.48 -19.79
C LEU A 232 -2.29 -12.92 -18.77
N MET A 233 -1.03 -12.52 -18.97
CA MET A 233 0.06 -12.86 -18.06
C MET A 233 -0.10 -12.20 -16.68
N ARG A 234 -0.46 -10.91 -16.64
CA ARG A 234 -0.75 -10.19 -15.39
C ARG A 234 -1.92 -10.85 -14.64
N GLN A 235 -2.98 -11.22 -15.35
CA GLN A 235 -4.10 -11.95 -14.78
C GLN A 235 -3.63 -13.27 -14.15
N ALA A 236 -2.85 -14.08 -14.85
CA ALA A 236 -2.36 -15.35 -14.33
C ALA A 236 -1.59 -15.17 -13.02
N GLY A 237 -0.65 -14.21 -12.98
CA GLY A 237 0.12 -13.91 -11.77
C GLY A 237 -0.75 -13.43 -10.60
N LEU A 238 -1.70 -12.53 -10.87
CA LEU A 238 -2.62 -12.03 -9.84
C LEU A 238 -3.54 -13.11 -9.29
N LEU A 239 -4.06 -13.99 -10.14
CA LEU A 239 -4.91 -15.11 -9.72
C LEU A 239 -4.15 -16.10 -8.84
N VAL A 240 -2.88 -16.39 -9.15
CA VAL A 240 -2.02 -17.22 -8.30
C VAL A 240 -1.79 -16.56 -6.93
N ILE A 241 -1.53 -15.25 -6.89
CA ILE A 241 -1.35 -14.52 -5.62
C ILE A 241 -2.62 -14.64 -4.76
N ILE A 242 -3.78 -14.32 -5.32
CA ILE A 242 -5.07 -14.39 -4.60
C ILE A 242 -5.36 -15.81 -4.14
N ALA A 243 -5.05 -16.82 -4.97
CA ALA A 243 -5.24 -18.21 -4.62
C ALA A 243 -4.39 -18.63 -3.41
N GLN A 244 -3.10 -18.28 -3.40
CA GLN A 244 -2.21 -18.59 -2.27
C GLN A 244 -2.42 -17.69 -1.04
N MET A 245 -3.11 -16.56 -1.18
CA MET A 245 -3.59 -15.75 -0.06
C MET A 245 -4.80 -16.39 0.66
N GLY A 246 -5.41 -17.43 0.07
CA GLY A 246 -6.56 -18.13 0.67
C GLY A 246 -7.91 -17.48 0.38
N ALA A 247 -8.03 -16.70 -0.70
CA ALA A 247 -9.27 -16.07 -1.12
C ALA A 247 -9.89 -16.76 -2.35
N LYS A 248 -11.19 -16.53 -2.59
CA LYS A 248 -11.82 -16.95 -3.84
C LYS A 248 -11.22 -16.20 -5.02
N VAL A 249 -11.11 -16.87 -6.17
CA VAL A 249 -10.59 -16.27 -7.39
C VAL A 249 -11.72 -16.11 -8.43
N PRO A 250 -11.70 -15.04 -9.25
CA PRO A 250 -12.69 -14.82 -10.30
C PRO A 250 -12.41 -15.72 -11.52
N ALA A 251 -12.70 -17.01 -11.37
CA ALA A 251 -12.54 -18.06 -12.37
C ALA A 251 -13.63 -19.12 -12.19
N GLU A 252 -13.89 -19.92 -13.23
CA GLU A 252 -14.76 -21.10 -13.17
C GLU A 252 -14.15 -22.20 -12.31
N SER A 253 -12.87 -22.46 -12.52
CA SER A 253 -12.06 -23.31 -11.64
C SER A 253 -10.62 -22.82 -11.59
N CYS A 254 -9.95 -23.09 -10.48
CA CYS A 254 -8.55 -22.78 -10.29
C CYS A 254 -7.90 -23.88 -9.46
N GLU A 255 -6.90 -24.53 -10.04
CA GLU A 255 -6.16 -25.62 -9.42
C GLU A 255 -4.66 -25.37 -9.63
N LEU A 256 -3.86 -25.47 -8.58
CA LEU A 256 -2.43 -25.23 -8.66
C LEU A 256 -1.66 -25.97 -7.58
N THR A 257 -0.44 -26.40 -7.90
CA THR A 257 0.56 -26.68 -6.87
C THR A 257 1.16 -25.36 -6.38
N LEU A 258 1.72 -25.34 -5.17
CA LEU A 258 2.31 -24.13 -4.62
C LEU A 258 3.37 -23.50 -5.56
N VAL A 259 3.29 -22.19 -5.71
CA VAL A 259 4.23 -21.32 -6.41
C VAL A 259 5.11 -20.66 -5.37
N ASP A 260 6.40 -20.98 -5.40
CA ASP A 260 7.38 -20.44 -4.45
C ASP A 260 7.73 -18.98 -4.75
N ARG A 261 7.76 -18.61 -6.04
CA ARG A 261 8.07 -17.26 -6.49
C ARG A 261 7.46 -17.00 -7.87
N ILE A 262 6.92 -15.80 -8.04
CA ILE A 262 6.49 -15.27 -9.34
C ILE A 262 7.59 -14.33 -9.86
N PHE A 263 8.10 -14.64 -11.04
CA PHE A 263 9.05 -13.83 -11.78
C PHE A 263 8.35 -13.12 -12.91
N THR A 264 8.62 -11.83 -13.08
CA THR A 264 8.00 -11.02 -14.12
C THR A 264 9.05 -10.22 -14.88
N ARG A 265 8.94 -10.25 -16.21
CA ARG A 265 9.47 -9.27 -17.14
C ARG A 265 8.29 -8.79 -17.98
N LEU A 266 7.40 -8.04 -17.35
CA LEU A 266 6.24 -7.45 -18.01
C LEU A 266 6.61 -6.00 -18.32
N GLY A 267 6.59 -5.59 -19.58
CA GLY A 267 6.99 -4.22 -19.98
C GLY A 267 6.43 -3.16 -19.05
N ALA A 268 7.31 -2.52 -18.27
CA ALA A 268 7.03 -1.26 -17.62
C ALA A 268 7.40 -0.16 -18.61
N SER A 269 6.53 0.84 -18.74
CA SER A 269 6.75 2.08 -19.51
C SER A 269 8.23 2.48 -19.51
N ASP A 270 8.83 2.57 -20.70
CA ASP A 270 10.25 2.83 -20.91
C ASP A 270 10.77 3.90 -19.95
N ARG A 271 11.48 3.47 -18.92
CA ARG A 271 12.18 4.37 -18.01
C ARG A 271 13.46 4.81 -18.69
N ILE A 272 13.35 5.81 -19.54
CA ILE A 272 14.48 6.48 -20.23
C ILE A 272 15.52 7.01 -19.21
N THR A 273 15.15 7.17 -17.93
CA THR A 273 15.99 7.78 -16.89
C THR A 273 16.96 6.82 -16.18
N SER A 274 17.03 5.53 -16.54
CA SER A 274 17.89 4.57 -15.84
C SER A 274 18.57 3.55 -16.77
N GLY A 275 19.60 4.00 -17.49
CA GLY A 275 20.55 3.14 -18.22
C GLY A 275 20.03 2.53 -19.54
N ASN A 276 20.87 1.71 -20.19
CA ASN A 276 20.51 0.98 -21.41
C ASN A 276 19.33 0.03 -21.11
N THR A 277 18.19 0.26 -21.74
CA THR A 277 16.94 -0.51 -21.55
C THR A 277 17.15 -2.00 -21.77
N PHE A 278 18.03 -2.38 -22.70
CA PHE A 278 18.40 -3.76 -22.95
C PHE A 278 19.23 -4.37 -21.82
N PHE A 279 20.14 -3.60 -21.21
CA PHE A 279 20.94 -4.11 -20.08
C PHE A 279 20.06 -4.43 -18.88
N VAL A 280 19.07 -3.58 -18.58
CA VAL A 280 18.09 -3.83 -17.52
C VAL A 280 17.27 -5.09 -17.82
N GLU A 281 16.80 -5.23 -19.06
CA GLU A 281 16.05 -6.40 -19.52
C GLU A 281 16.83 -7.72 -19.40
N VAL A 282 18.11 -7.72 -19.79
CA VAL A 282 18.98 -8.90 -19.67
C VAL A 282 19.29 -9.19 -18.19
N ASN A 283 19.49 -8.17 -17.36
CA ASN A 283 19.76 -8.36 -15.93
C ASN A 283 18.55 -8.94 -15.19
N GLU A 284 17.34 -8.47 -15.50
CA GLU A 284 16.09 -9.05 -14.99
C GLU A 284 15.97 -10.51 -15.41
N THR A 285 16.21 -10.82 -16.69
CA THR A 285 16.20 -12.20 -17.20
C THR A 285 17.26 -13.08 -16.53
N SER A 286 18.46 -12.55 -16.28
CA SER A 286 19.52 -13.26 -15.57
C SER A 286 19.09 -13.63 -14.14
N ALA A 287 18.40 -12.72 -13.44
CA ALA A 287 17.87 -13.00 -12.11
C ALA A 287 16.81 -14.12 -12.14
N ILE A 288 15.98 -14.18 -13.18
CA ILE A 288 15.01 -15.28 -13.39
C ILE A 288 15.77 -16.60 -13.54
N LEU A 289 16.71 -16.70 -14.48
CA LEU A 289 17.44 -17.93 -14.74
C LEU A 289 18.26 -18.44 -13.54
N ARG A 290 18.75 -17.54 -12.67
CA ARG A 290 19.53 -17.91 -11.48
C ARG A 290 18.70 -18.37 -10.29
N HIS A 291 17.46 -17.87 -10.17
CA HIS A 291 16.67 -18.04 -8.96
C HIS A 291 15.36 -18.79 -9.16
N ALA A 292 14.91 -18.97 -10.41
CA ALA A 292 13.73 -19.76 -10.69
C ALA A 292 13.96 -21.23 -10.31
N THR A 293 13.01 -21.81 -9.61
CA THR A 293 12.96 -23.24 -9.31
C THR A 293 11.88 -23.89 -10.18
N ARG A 294 11.80 -25.21 -10.18
CA ARG A 294 10.69 -25.94 -10.83
C ARG A 294 9.31 -25.49 -10.34
N HIS A 295 9.19 -25.00 -9.10
CA HIS A 295 7.93 -24.53 -8.52
C HIS A 295 7.65 -23.05 -8.81
N SER A 296 8.52 -22.34 -9.52
CA SER A 296 8.28 -20.94 -9.82
C SER A 296 7.27 -20.75 -10.95
N LEU A 297 6.66 -19.57 -11.01
CA LEU A 297 5.89 -19.08 -12.15
C LEU A 297 6.68 -17.96 -12.82
N VAL A 298 6.97 -18.09 -14.10
CA VAL A 298 7.72 -17.12 -14.90
C VAL A 298 6.80 -16.46 -15.93
N LEU A 299 6.76 -15.14 -15.96
CA LEU A 299 5.95 -14.34 -16.88
C LEU A 299 6.87 -13.40 -17.67
N LEU A 300 7.15 -13.73 -18.92
CA LEU A 300 8.07 -12.99 -19.79
C LEU A 300 7.29 -12.36 -20.94
N ASP A 301 7.39 -11.04 -21.10
CA ASP A 301 6.73 -10.29 -22.16
C ASP A 301 7.76 -9.68 -23.11
N GLU A 302 7.83 -10.26 -24.30
CA GLU A 302 8.50 -9.68 -25.45
C GLU A 302 10.00 -9.41 -25.20
N LEU A 303 10.68 -10.43 -24.65
CA LEU A 303 12.11 -10.42 -24.39
C LEU A 303 12.92 -10.24 -25.68
N GLY A 304 13.91 -9.35 -25.66
CA GLY A 304 14.82 -9.05 -26.77
C GLY A 304 14.45 -7.79 -27.55
N ARG A 305 13.50 -6.99 -27.07
CA ARG A 305 13.05 -5.76 -27.75
C ARG A 305 14.08 -4.65 -27.80
N GLY A 306 14.97 -4.56 -26.80
CA GLY A 306 15.99 -3.52 -26.74
C GLY A 306 17.21 -3.73 -27.63
N THR A 307 17.25 -4.76 -28.48
CA THR A 307 18.43 -5.13 -29.28
C THR A 307 18.07 -5.50 -30.73
N SER A 308 19.07 -5.87 -31.53
CA SER A 308 18.88 -6.34 -32.90
C SER A 308 17.96 -7.56 -32.96
N THR A 309 17.16 -7.70 -34.01
CA THR A 309 16.21 -8.82 -34.17
C THR A 309 16.89 -10.19 -34.05
N HIS A 310 18.10 -10.32 -34.62
CA HIS A 310 18.89 -11.55 -34.58
C HIS A 310 19.36 -11.88 -33.15
N ASP A 311 19.88 -10.90 -32.43
CA ASP A 311 20.37 -11.10 -31.06
C ASP A 311 19.21 -11.33 -30.09
N GLY A 312 18.12 -10.57 -30.23
CA GLY A 312 16.91 -10.71 -29.43
C GLY A 312 16.29 -12.10 -29.59
N MET A 313 16.18 -12.59 -30.83
CA MET A 313 15.70 -13.95 -31.10
C MET A 313 16.62 -15.02 -30.50
N SER A 314 17.93 -14.86 -30.65
CA SER A 314 18.92 -15.83 -30.13
C SER A 314 18.85 -15.92 -28.59
N ILE A 315 18.73 -14.78 -27.92
CA ILE A 315 18.59 -14.71 -26.46
C ILE A 315 17.26 -15.32 -26.02
N ALA A 316 16.15 -14.95 -26.67
CA ALA A 316 14.84 -15.50 -26.37
C ALA A 316 14.81 -17.02 -26.54
N HIS A 317 15.43 -17.56 -27.60
CA HIS A 317 15.56 -18.99 -27.82
C HIS A 317 16.34 -19.69 -26.71
N ALA A 318 17.50 -19.15 -26.32
CA ALA A 318 18.31 -19.71 -25.24
C ALA A 318 17.54 -19.70 -23.91
N VAL A 319 16.80 -18.64 -23.61
CA VAL A 319 16.00 -18.50 -22.39
C VAL A 319 14.85 -19.50 -22.36
N VAL A 320 14.06 -19.61 -23.44
CA VAL A 320 12.97 -20.60 -23.52
C VAL A 320 13.52 -22.01 -23.34
N LYS A 321 14.65 -22.33 -23.98
CA LYS A 321 15.31 -23.63 -23.84
C LYS A 321 15.74 -23.92 -22.39
N GLU A 322 16.37 -22.96 -21.71
CA GLU A 322 16.80 -23.13 -20.31
C GLU A 322 15.60 -23.36 -19.37
N LEU A 323 14.53 -22.57 -19.55
CA LEU A 323 13.30 -22.67 -18.77
C LEU A 323 12.57 -24.00 -19.02
N SER A 324 12.45 -24.43 -20.28
CA SER A 324 11.70 -25.64 -20.65
C SER A 324 12.47 -26.92 -20.32
N THR A 325 13.79 -26.97 -20.55
CA THR A 325 14.58 -28.21 -20.51
C THR A 325 15.38 -28.44 -19.24
N LYS A 326 15.71 -27.40 -18.47
CA LYS A 326 16.53 -27.56 -17.24
C LYS A 326 15.80 -27.12 -15.98
N ILE A 327 15.21 -25.91 -16.00
CA ILE A 327 14.53 -25.38 -14.80
C ILE A 327 13.16 -26.02 -14.62
N HIS A 328 12.46 -26.29 -15.72
CA HIS A 328 11.15 -26.94 -15.73
C HIS A 328 10.07 -26.20 -14.92
N CYS A 329 10.11 -24.87 -14.93
CA CYS A 329 9.13 -24.04 -14.24
C CYS A 329 7.91 -23.75 -15.11
N ARG A 330 6.80 -23.40 -14.45
CA ARG A 330 5.58 -22.93 -15.12
C ARG A 330 5.86 -21.58 -15.76
N THR A 331 5.66 -21.45 -17.06
CA THR A 331 6.08 -20.25 -17.80
C THR A 331 5.03 -19.80 -18.80
N LEU A 332 4.73 -18.50 -18.81
CA LEU A 332 4.08 -17.82 -19.93
C LEU A 332 5.10 -16.90 -20.57
N PHE A 333 5.37 -17.12 -21.86
CA PHE A 333 6.36 -16.34 -22.61
C PHE A 333 5.67 -15.75 -23.85
N SER A 334 5.47 -14.44 -23.84
CA SER A 334 4.92 -13.67 -24.97
C SER A 334 6.05 -13.27 -25.93
N THR A 335 5.84 -13.48 -27.23
CA THR A 335 6.86 -13.19 -28.27
C THR A 335 6.24 -12.74 -29.59
N HIS A 336 7.02 -11.98 -30.35
CA HIS A 336 6.75 -11.65 -31.77
C HIS A 336 7.65 -12.44 -32.74
N TYR A 337 8.63 -13.19 -32.23
CA TYR A 337 9.53 -13.94 -33.08
C TYR A 337 8.85 -15.22 -33.56
N HIS A 338 8.30 -15.21 -34.79
CA HIS A 338 7.66 -16.39 -35.38
C HIS A 338 8.63 -17.58 -35.50
N HIS A 339 9.89 -17.35 -35.87
CA HIS A 339 10.89 -18.41 -35.91
C HIS A 339 11.20 -19.03 -34.53
N LEU A 340 10.95 -18.30 -33.43
CA LEU A 340 11.04 -18.89 -32.09
C LEU A 340 9.95 -19.94 -31.89
N VAL A 341 8.74 -19.66 -32.37
CA VAL A 341 7.57 -20.58 -32.31
C VAL A 341 7.86 -21.86 -33.10
N GLU A 342 8.38 -21.72 -34.32
CA GLU A 342 8.77 -22.85 -35.17
C GLU A 342 9.80 -23.74 -34.46
N GLY A 343 10.82 -23.14 -33.85
CA GLY A 343 11.90 -23.85 -33.16
C GLY A 343 11.47 -24.69 -31.95
N PHE A 344 10.29 -24.44 -31.36
CA PHE A 344 9.77 -25.17 -30.20
C PHE A 344 8.49 -25.96 -30.47
N THR A 345 8.04 -26.04 -31.72
CA THR A 345 6.81 -26.76 -32.08
C THR A 345 6.86 -28.26 -31.72
N SER A 346 8.06 -28.84 -31.66
CA SER A 346 8.28 -30.27 -31.34
C SER A 346 8.73 -30.51 -29.88
N ASP A 347 8.87 -29.48 -29.04
CA ASP A 347 9.28 -29.66 -27.64
C ASP A 347 8.07 -30.10 -26.79
N PRO A 348 8.09 -31.27 -26.14
CA PRO A 348 6.97 -31.76 -25.33
C PRO A 348 6.69 -30.90 -24.09
N ASN A 349 7.63 -30.05 -23.67
CA ASN A 349 7.46 -29.16 -22.51
C ASN A 349 6.89 -27.80 -22.90
N VAL A 350 6.74 -27.52 -24.20
CA VAL A 350 6.28 -26.24 -24.74
C VAL A 350 5.02 -26.45 -25.54
N TYR A 351 3.99 -25.64 -25.29
CA TYR A 351 2.84 -25.56 -26.18
C TYR A 351 2.67 -24.15 -26.72
N LEU A 352 2.04 -24.09 -27.90
CA LEU A 352 1.77 -22.84 -28.59
C LEU A 352 0.38 -22.34 -28.23
N GLY A 353 0.28 -21.06 -27.93
CA GLY A 353 -0.99 -20.36 -27.79
C GLY A 353 -0.95 -18.99 -28.44
N HIS A 354 -2.11 -18.47 -28.76
CA HIS A 354 -2.23 -17.13 -29.33
C HIS A 354 -3.48 -16.42 -28.80
N MET A 355 -3.44 -15.10 -28.82
CA MET A 355 -4.65 -14.29 -28.61
C MET A 355 -5.46 -14.28 -29.90
N ALA A 356 -6.65 -14.87 -29.87
CA ALA A 356 -7.53 -15.04 -31.00
C ALA A 356 -8.00 -13.68 -31.56
N CYS A 357 -8.03 -13.63 -32.88
CA CYS A 357 -8.49 -12.50 -33.67
C CYS A 357 -9.43 -13.02 -34.75
N MET A 358 -10.47 -12.27 -35.07
CA MET A 358 -11.36 -12.54 -36.19
C MET A 358 -11.03 -11.57 -37.31
N VAL A 359 -11.00 -12.07 -38.54
CA VAL A 359 -10.84 -11.25 -39.74
C VAL A 359 -12.20 -11.15 -40.41
N GLU A 360 -12.73 -9.93 -40.51
CA GLU A 360 -13.90 -9.61 -41.32
C GLU A 360 -13.45 -9.25 -42.74
N ASN A 361 -14.23 -9.65 -43.73
CA ASN A 361 -13.94 -9.44 -45.17
C ASN A 361 -12.61 -10.07 -45.63
N GLU A 362 -12.40 -11.35 -45.30
CA GLU A 362 -11.26 -12.11 -45.83
C GLU A 362 -11.24 -12.04 -47.36
N ASN A 363 -10.16 -11.48 -47.91
CA ASN A 363 -9.95 -11.37 -49.35
C ASN A 363 -8.52 -11.82 -49.66
N GLU A 364 -8.37 -12.97 -50.31
CA GLU A 364 -7.06 -13.54 -50.66
C GLU A 364 -6.31 -12.69 -51.69
N ASP A 365 -7.03 -11.90 -52.51
CA ASP A 365 -6.45 -11.07 -53.57
C ASP A 365 -5.97 -9.69 -53.06
N ASP A 366 -6.60 -9.15 -52.00
CA ASP A 366 -6.22 -7.86 -51.39
C ASP A 366 -6.33 -7.91 -49.85
N PRO A 367 -5.24 -8.27 -49.14
CA PRO A 367 -5.23 -8.35 -47.68
C PRO A 367 -5.41 -6.99 -46.99
N THR A 368 -5.39 -5.87 -47.73
CA THR A 368 -5.65 -4.54 -47.17
C THR A 368 -7.14 -4.27 -46.95
N GLN A 369 -8.05 -5.05 -47.53
CA GLN A 369 -9.51 -4.93 -47.31
C GLN A 369 -9.98 -5.62 -46.03
N GLU A 370 -9.14 -6.49 -45.46
CA GLU A 370 -9.41 -7.19 -44.20
C GLU A 370 -9.64 -6.18 -43.04
N THR A 371 -10.53 -6.52 -42.11
CA THR A 371 -10.73 -5.79 -40.85
C THR A 371 -10.55 -6.75 -39.69
N ILE A 372 -9.69 -6.42 -38.72
CA ILE A 372 -9.44 -7.29 -37.57
C ILE A 372 -10.28 -6.87 -36.37
N VAL A 373 -10.98 -7.85 -35.81
CA VAL A 373 -11.64 -7.75 -34.51
C VAL A 373 -10.87 -8.58 -33.49
N PHE A 374 -10.37 -7.94 -32.43
CA PHE A 374 -9.70 -8.63 -31.33
C PHE A 374 -10.73 -9.32 -30.45
N LEU A 375 -10.65 -10.65 -30.34
CA LEU A 375 -11.60 -11.44 -29.52
C LEU A 375 -11.19 -11.49 -28.04
N TYR A 376 -9.96 -11.07 -27.71
CA TYR A 376 -9.36 -11.12 -26.36
C TYR A 376 -9.42 -12.51 -25.70
N LYS A 377 -9.53 -13.57 -26.51
CA LYS A 377 -9.60 -14.97 -26.07
C LYS A 377 -8.26 -15.65 -26.34
N PHE A 378 -7.68 -16.28 -25.33
CA PHE A 378 -6.50 -17.12 -25.48
C PHE A 378 -6.90 -18.49 -26.03
N ALA A 379 -6.35 -18.83 -27.19
CA ALA A 379 -6.58 -20.07 -27.90
C ALA A 379 -5.27 -20.84 -28.10
N ARG A 380 -5.38 -22.14 -28.37
CA ARG A 380 -4.23 -22.99 -28.68
C ARG A 380 -3.78 -22.87 -30.12
N GLY A 381 -2.52 -23.24 -30.35
CA GLY A 381 -1.90 -23.25 -31.67
C GLY A 381 -1.15 -21.96 -31.96
N ALA A 382 -0.38 -21.98 -33.03
CA ALA A 382 0.27 -20.79 -33.57
C ALA A 382 -0.77 -19.82 -34.13
N CYS A 383 -0.45 -18.52 -34.09
CA CYS A 383 -1.26 -17.49 -34.74
C CYS A 383 -1.25 -17.71 -36.26
N PRO A 384 -2.42 -17.80 -36.93
CA PRO A 384 -2.49 -18.18 -38.35
C PRO A 384 -1.97 -17.12 -39.32
N LYS A 385 -2.00 -15.83 -38.95
CA LYS A 385 -1.52 -14.71 -39.78
C LYS A 385 -0.81 -13.64 -38.93
N SER A 386 0.06 -12.85 -39.56
CA SER A 386 0.61 -11.61 -39.00
C SER A 386 -0.34 -10.44 -39.31
N TYR A 387 -0.61 -9.62 -38.31
CA TYR A 387 -1.71 -8.64 -38.32
C TYR A 387 -1.22 -7.17 -38.36
N GLY A 388 0.05 -6.94 -38.69
CA GLY A 388 0.67 -5.61 -38.71
C GLY A 388 -0.01 -4.64 -39.67
N PHE A 389 -0.37 -5.09 -40.87
CA PHE A 389 -1.04 -4.28 -41.91
C PHE A 389 -2.40 -3.73 -41.45
N ASN A 390 -3.15 -4.53 -40.71
CA ASN A 390 -4.46 -4.14 -40.21
C ASN A 390 -4.37 -3.13 -39.06
N ALA A 391 -3.32 -3.22 -38.23
CA ALA A 391 -3.03 -2.18 -37.23
C ALA A 391 -2.63 -0.85 -37.91
N ALA A 392 -1.87 -0.90 -39.00
CA ALA A 392 -1.54 0.27 -39.83
C ALA A 392 -2.81 0.93 -40.42
N LYS A 393 -3.72 0.14 -40.98
CA LYS A 393 -5.02 0.62 -41.48
C LYS A 393 -5.88 1.25 -40.38
N LEU A 394 -5.98 0.63 -39.21
CA LEU A 394 -6.69 1.18 -38.04
C LEU A 394 -6.08 2.52 -37.56
N ALA A 395 -4.77 2.68 -37.70
CA ALA A 395 -4.07 3.93 -37.40
C ALA A 395 -4.24 5.01 -38.48
N GLY A 396 -4.91 4.69 -39.61
CA GLY A 396 -5.12 5.61 -40.72
C GLY A 396 -3.91 5.81 -41.62
N ILE A 397 -2.99 4.82 -41.69
CA ILE A 397 -1.87 4.86 -42.63
C ILE A 397 -2.42 4.82 -44.08
N PRO A 398 -1.92 5.69 -44.99
CA PRO A 398 -2.40 5.75 -46.37
C PRO A 398 -2.31 4.40 -47.10
N PRO A 399 -3.28 4.03 -47.97
CA PRO A 399 -3.30 2.72 -48.64
C PRO A 399 -2.10 2.42 -49.56
N ASP A 400 -1.38 3.45 -50.00
CA ASP A 400 -0.20 3.36 -50.86
C ASP A 400 1.11 3.02 -50.10
N VAL A 401 1.09 3.04 -48.76
CA VAL A 401 2.19 2.70 -47.84
C VAL A 401 1.94 1.34 -47.21
#